data_AF-A0A5C1QQ65-F1
#
_entry.id   AF-A0A5C1QQ65-F1
#
_cell.length_a   1.000
_cell.length_b   1.000
_cell.length_c   1.000
_cell.angle_alpha   90.00
_cell.angle_beta   90.00
_cell.angle_gamma   90.00
#
_symmetry.space_group_name_H-M   'P 1'
#
loop_
_entity.id
_entity.type
_entity.pdbx_description
1 polymer ?
#
loop_
_entity_poly.entity_id
_entity_poly.type
_entity_poly.pdbx_seq_one_letter_code
_entity_poly.pdbx_strand_id
1 'polypeptide(L)'
;MGIPELVKQHLESLFKASGEEWSKSQDAFNKLCSSWEKKERLFSQQINLLDMEEVKTVSKDDPRGMLFLTFSGSLVSLGYGSQRWMEYASIKLRTDVPDIVRCDKTSLADQASYGQSARFDLGPLKHTSALYKIVVCKEDVPVKEQEKRVKEATVFLTNSFIHLNRDLTLPLGSQDADQFNKQNIIAYLARKNALTQEKVREVTDDYISMVETGMLMGKNVSLGRLGRFSLSLKPSRKARIGRNPKTGEEITIPAREAHWSPGFKFSAGSKEKAASMPLPESEDND
;
A
#
# COMPACT_ATOMS: atom_id res chain seq x y z
N MET A 1 0.30 -19.37 9.67
CA MET A 1 1.11 -19.30 10.90
C MET A 1 0.34 -18.40 11.85
N GLY A 2 0.00 -18.88 13.05
CA GLY A 2 -0.71 -18.06 14.02
C GLY A 2 0.18 -16.94 14.58
N ILE A 3 -0.45 -15.92 15.15
CA ILE A 3 0.22 -14.79 15.79
C ILE A 3 1.26 -15.26 16.84
N PRO A 4 2.50 -14.73 16.82
CA PRO A 4 3.51 -15.06 17.82
C PRO A 4 3.06 -14.65 19.23
N GLU A 5 3.39 -15.47 20.24
CA GLU A 5 2.92 -15.29 21.61
C GLU A 5 3.27 -13.90 22.20
N LEU A 6 4.50 -13.42 21.99
CA LEU A 6 4.92 -12.09 22.46
C LEU A 6 4.13 -10.95 21.81
N VAL A 7 3.76 -11.11 20.54
CA VAL A 7 2.92 -10.14 19.83
C VAL A 7 1.51 -10.19 20.39
N LYS A 8 0.94 -11.39 20.57
CA LYS A 8 -0.39 -11.59 21.15
C LYS A 8 -0.50 -10.94 22.53
N GLN A 9 0.47 -11.19 23.42
CA GLN A 9 0.51 -10.58 24.75
C GLN A 9 0.57 -9.04 24.69
N HIS A 10 1.34 -8.48 23.75
CA HIS A 10 1.39 -7.04 23.54
C HIS A 10 0.05 -6.48 23.05
N LEU A 11 -0.61 -7.15 22.09
CA LEU A 11 -1.93 -6.75 21.60
C LEU A 11 -2.99 -6.87 22.70
N GLU A 12 -2.95 -7.90 23.55
CA GLU A 12 -3.85 -8.02 24.71
C GLU A 12 -3.68 -6.87 25.69
N SER A 13 -2.44 -6.46 25.95
CA SER A 13 -2.14 -5.31 26.82
C SER A 13 -2.70 -4.02 26.23
N LEU A 14 -2.50 -3.78 24.93
CA LEU A 14 -3.07 -2.63 24.23
C LEU A 14 -4.60 -2.65 24.23
N PHE A 15 -5.19 -3.82 24.02
CA PHE A 15 -6.65 -4.02 24.01
C PHE A 15 -7.26 -3.71 25.38
N LYS A 16 -6.67 -4.23 26.47
CA LYS A 16 -7.12 -3.95 27.85
C LYS A 16 -6.94 -2.48 28.23
N ALA A 17 -5.91 -1.82 27.72
CA ALA A 17 -5.68 -0.39 27.95
C ALA A 17 -6.66 0.50 27.16
N SER A 18 -7.19 0.03 26.03
CA SER A 18 -8.21 0.74 25.25
C SER A 18 -9.58 0.64 25.94
N GLY A 19 -9.93 1.63 26.76
CA GLY A 19 -11.21 1.73 27.46
C GLY A 19 -12.42 2.09 26.57
N GLU A 20 -12.40 1.70 25.30
CA GLU A 20 -13.38 2.11 24.29
C GLU A 20 -14.53 1.11 24.13
N GLU A 21 -15.66 1.53 23.54
CA GLU A 21 -16.83 0.65 23.36
C GLU A 21 -16.55 -0.57 22.47
N TRP A 22 -15.64 -0.47 21.50
CA TRP A 22 -15.31 -1.58 20.61
C TRP A 22 -14.52 -2.70 21.32
N SER A 23 -13.78 -2.41 22.41
CA SER A 23 -13.07 -3.42 23.19
C SER A 23 -14.00 -4.27 24.08
N LYS A 24 -15.28 -3.89 24.18
CA LYS A 24 -16.33 -4.66 24.88
C LYS A 24 -16.94 -5.78 24.02
N SER A 25 -16.63 -5.82 22.73
CA SER A 25 -17.05 -6.89 21.83
C SER A 25 -16.17 -8.13 22.04
N GLN A 26 -16.80 -9.28 22.27
CA GLN A 26 -16.12 -10.58 22.46
C GLN A 26 -15.21 -10.94 21.28
N ASP A 27 -15.48 -10.41 20.08
CA ASP A 27 -14.76 -10.71 18.84
C ASP A 27 -13.74 -9.63 18.44
N ALA A 28 -13.71 -8.49 19.12
CA ALA A 28 -12.85 -7.37 18.76
C ALA A 28 -11.35 -7.70 18.90
N PHE A 29 -10.98 -8.50 19.90
CA PHE A 29 -9.60 -8.96 20.07
C PHE A 29 -9.17 -9.93 18.96
N ASN A 30 -10.06 -10.84 18.53
CA ASN A 30 -9.80 -11.74 17.42
C ASN A 30 -9.61 -10.97 16.11
N LYS A 31 -10.47 -9.97 15.86
CA LYS A 31 -10.34 -9.06 14.73
C LYS A 31 -9.01 -8.31 14.75
N LEU A 32 -8.60 -7.79 15.91
CA LEU A 32 -7.30 -7.13 16.07
C LEU A 32 -6.13 -8.08 15.71
N CYS A 33 -6.15 -9.31 16.22
CA CYS A 33 -5.16 -10.33 15.89
C CYS A 33 -5.14 -10.62 14.37
N SER A 34 -6.32 -10.85 13.77
CA SER A 34 -6.45 -11.10 12.33
C SER A 34 -5.94 -9.92 11.49
N SER A 35 -6.24 -8.67 11.88
CA SER A 35 -5.72 -7.48 11.21
C SER A 35 -4.19 -7.40 11.30
N TRP A 36 -3.62 -7.71 12.46
CA TRP A 36 -2.17 -7.76 12.62
C TRP A 36 -1.53 -8.84 11.71
N GLU A 37 -2.10 -10.05 11.67
CA GLU A 37 -1.62 -11.13 10.79
C GLU A 37 -1.69 -10.75 9.31
N LYS A 38 -2.79 -10.11 8.88
CA LYS A 38 -2.92 -9.59 7.51
C LYS A 38 -1.86 -8.53 7.18
N LYS A 39 -1.56 -7.64 8.12
CA LYS A 39 -0.50 -6.62 7.98
C LYS A 39 0.87 -7.23 7.88
N GLU A 40 1.19 -8.21 8.74
CA GLU A 40 2.45 -8.95 8.70
C GLU A 40 2.62 -9.66 7.36
N ARG A 41 1.57 -10.31 6.86
CA ARG A 41 1.58 -10.99 5.56
C ARG A 41 1.87 -10.01 4.42
N LEU A 42 1.16 -8.89 4.38
CA LEU A 42 1.36 -7.85 3.36
C LEU A 42 2.74 -7.22 3.44
N PHE A 43 3.25 -6.97 4.65
CA PHE A 43 4.61 -6.50 4.88
C PHE A 43 5.61 -7.48 4.28
N SER A 44 5.56 -8.75 4.69
CA SER A 44 6.47 -9.80 4.21
C SER A 44 6.43 -9.96 2.69
N GLN A 45 5.25 -9.95 2.08
CA GLN A 45 5.09 -10.01 0.63
C GLN A 45 5.74 -8.81 -0.07
N GLN A 46 5.50 -7.59 0.42
CA GLN A 46 6.06 -6.39 -0.17
C GLN A 46 7.58 -6.32 -0.04
N ILE A 47 8.13 -6.77 1.09
CA ILE A 47 9.57 -6.84 1.32
C ILE A 47 10.24 -7.83 0.38
N ASN A 48 9.65 -9.01 0.21
CA ASN A 48 10.13 -10.01 -0.75
C ASN A 48 10.10 -9.47 -2.19
N LEU A 49 9.00 -8.80 -2.56
CA LEU A 49 8.82 -8.23 -3.90
C LEU A 49 9.84 -7.13 -4.23
N LEU A 50 10.29 -6.39 -3.22
CA LEU A 50 11.30 -5.34 -3.36
C LEU A 50 12.73 -5.82 -3.14
N ASP A 51 12.92 -7.13 -2.97
CA ASP A 51 14.22 -7.77 -2.75
C ASP A 51 15.01 -7.10 -1.60
N MET A 52 14.32 -6.83 -0.49
CA MET A 52 14.91 -6.30 0.73
C MET A 52 15.18 -7.44 1.73
N GLU A 53 16.13 -7.26 2.65
CA GLU A 53 16.57 -8.31 3.56
C GLU A 53 16.05 -8.08 4.99
N GLU A 54 15.56 -9.15 5.63
CA GLU A 54 15.18 -9.14 7.04
C GLU A 54 16.41 -9.41 7.92
N VAL A 55 16.64 -8.55 8.91
CA VAL A 55 17.75 -8.65 9.86
C VAL A 55 17.23 -8.68 11.29
N LYS A 56 18.02 -9.21 12.23
CA LYS A 56 17.64 -9.25 13.65
C LYS A 56 17.96 -7.94 14.39
N THR A 57 18.99 -7.25 13.93
CA THR A 57 19.51 -6.02 14.52
C THR A 57 20.05 -5.12 13.43
N VAL A 58 19.99 -3.81 13.66
CA VAL A 58 20.61 -2.80 12.81
C VAL A 58 21.28 -1.74 13.69
N SER A 59 22.54 -1.41 13.37
CA SER A 59 23.29 -0.37 14.08
C SER A 59 22.63 0.99 13.87
N LYS A 60 22.75 1.88 14.85
CA LYS A 60 22.24 3.26 14.75
C LYS A 60 22.84 4.04 13.56
N ASP A 61 24.06 3.67 13.18
CA ASP A 61 24.83 4.31 12.10
C ASP A 61 24.66 3.60 10.74
N ASP A 62 23.81 2.57 10.64
CA ASP A 62 23.59 1.86 9.39
C ASP A 62 22.96 2.80 8.32
N PRO A 63 23.63 3.05 7.19
CA PRO A 63 23.20 4.05 6.22
C PRO A 63 22.10 3.55 5.28
N ARG A 64 21.66 2.30 5.38
CA ARG A 64 20.74 1.72 4.40
C ARG A 64 19.31 2.21 4.62
N GLY A 65 18.53 2.26 3.55
CA GLY A 65 17.08 2.45 3.65
C GLY A 65 16.43 1.25 4.35
N MET A 66 15.47 1.51 5.24
CA MET A 66 14.93 0.46 6.11
C MET A 66 13.45 0.65 6.44
N LEU A 67 12.77 -0.47 6.73
CA LEU A 67 11.40 -0.52 7.21
C LEU A 67 11.30 -1.38 8.45
N PHE A 68 10.49 -0.95 9.42
CA PHE A 68 10.19 -1.73 10.61
C PHE A 68 8.70 -2.02 10.72
N LEU A 69 8.38 -3.24 11.12
CA LEU A 69 7.05 -3.63 11.59
C LEU A 69 7.12 -3.82 13.10
N THR A 70 6.24 -3.19 13.87
CA THR A 70 6.22 -3.30 15.33
C THR A 70 5.29 -4.39 15.84
N PHE A 71 5.38 -4.75 17.12
CA PHE A 71 4.47 -5.67 17.80
C PHE A 71 3.03 -5.15 17.82
N SER A 72 2.84 -3.83 17.84
CA SER A 72 1.50 -3.25 17.67
C SER A 72 1.01 -3.33 16.22
N GLY A 73 1.88 -3.66 15.26
CA GLY A 73 1.66 -3.74 13.81
C GLY A 73 1.90 -2.42 13.06
N SER A 74 2.47 -1.42 13.72
CA SER A 74 2.73 -0.11 13.11
C SER A 74 3.90 -0.21 12.13
N LEU A 75 3.89 0.65 11.11
CA LEU A 75 4.94 0.72 10.11
C LEU A 75 5.84 1.93 10.39
N VAL A 76 7.16 1.70 10.44
CA VAL A 76 8.17 2.76 10.38
C VAL A 76 8.91 2.61 9.06
N SER A 77 9.02 3.69 8.29
CA SER A 77 9.83 3.76 7.09
C SER A 77 10.92 4.80 7.28
N LEU A 78 12.15 4.46 6.91
CA LEU A 78 13.33 5.30 7.08
C LEU A 78 14.12 5.33 5.76
N GLY A 79 14.47 6.54 5.33
CA GLY A 79 15.35 6.74 4.19
C GLY A 79 16.78 6.22 4.43
N TYR A 80 17.65 6.47 3.46
CA TYR A 80 19.08 6.15 3.57
C TYR A 80 19.86 7.28 4.28
N GLY A 81 21.11 6.98 4.68
CA GLY A 81 22.06 7.93 5.26
C GLY A 81 21.91 8.09 6.77
N SER A 82 22.90 8.70 7.43
CA SER A 82 22.89 8.93 8.88
C SER A 82 21.77 9.88 9.33
N GLN A 83 21.46 10.89 8.51
CA GLN A 83 20.29 11.74 8.64
C GLN A 83 19.31 11.43 7.51
N ARG A 84 18.12 10.94 7.88
CA ARG A 84 17.17 10.35 6.95
C ARG A 84 15.76 10.87 7.19
N TRP A 85 14.93 10.86 6.16
CA TRP A 85 13.49 11.09 6.35
C TRP A 85 12.86 9.89 7.03
N MET A 86 11.73 10.12 7.70
CA MET A 86 10.93 9.09 8.35
C MET A 86 9.45 9.28 8.08
N GLU A 87 8.76 8.16 7.87
CA GLU A 87 7.31 8.07 7.97
C GLU A 87 6.94 6.99 8.98
N TYR A 88 6.12 7.34 9.97
CA TYR A 88 5.53 6.42 10.91
C TYR A 88 4.02 6.39 10.73
N ALA A 89 3.48 5.22 10.38
CA ALA A 89 2.06 4.97 10.30
C ALA A 89 1.63 4.10 11.49
N SER A 90 0.99 4.74 12.47
CA SER A 90 0.49 4.04 13.65
C SER A 90 -0.73 3.17 13.33
N ILE A 91 -0.92 2.14 14.14
CA ILE A 91 -2.23 1.49 14.29
C ILE A 91 -2.90 2.18 15.46
N LYS A 92 -3.83 3.09 15.17
CA LYS A 92 -4.84 3.47 16.16
C LYS A 92 -6.01 2.50 16.08
N LEU A 93 -6.60 2.27 17.25
CA LEU A 93 -7.76 1.41 17.44
C LEU A 93 -9.11 2.15 17.26
N ARG A 94 -9.10 3.45 16.92
CA ARG A 94 -10.31 4.23 16.53
C ARG A 94 -10.16 5.06 15.25
N THR A 95 -11.34 5.30 14.68
CA THR A 95 -11.81 5.75 13.35
C THR A 95 -11.54 7.21 13.01
N ASP A 96 -10.80 7.46 11.92
CA ASP A 96 -11.12 8.42 10.84
C ASP A 96 -9.85 8.89 10.08
N VAL A 97 -8.73 9.08 10.76
CA VAL A 97 -7.46 9.50 10.15
C VAL A 97 -6.26 8.77 10.78
N PRO A 98 -5.38 8.13 9.99
CA PRO A 98 -4.14 7.59 10.54
C PRO A 98 -3.26 8.73 11.07
N ASP A 99 -2.71 8.59 12.28
CA ASP A 99 -1.58 9.42 12.75
C ASP A 99 -0.36 8.98 11.95
N ILE A 100 -0.26 9.53 10.75
CA ILE A 100 0.96 9.48 9.95
C ILE A 100 1.84 10.61 10.45
N VAL A 101 2.94 10.23 11.09
CA VAL A 101 3.95 11.15 11.55
C VAL A 101 5.08 11.14 10.52
N ARG A 102 5.44 12.32 10.01
CA ARG A 102 6.54 12.48 9.04
C ARG A 102 7.57 13.47 9.55
N CYS A 103 8.82 13.23 9.21
CA CYS A 103 9.86 14.25 9.28
C CYS A 103 10.90 14.03 8.19
N ASP A 104 11.50 15.13 7.73
CA ASP A 104 12.54 15.08 6.70
C ASP A 104 13.91 14.66 7.27
N LYS A 105 14.05 14.72 8.59
CA LYS A 105 15.33 14.54 9.27
C LYS A 105 15.15 13.84 10.61
N THR A 106 15.63 12.61 10.68
CA THR A 106 15.78 11.81 11.89
C THR A 106 17.04 10.94 11.85
N SER A 107 17.34 10.30 12.98
CA SER A 107 18.37 9.28 13.16
C SER A 107 17.90 8.31 14.25
N LEU A 108 18.37 7.06 14.18
CA LEU A 108 18.24 6.13 15.29
C LEU A 108 19.12 6.63 16.44
N ALA A 109 18.57 6.68 17.65
CA ALA A 109 19.34 7.01 18.85
C ALA A 109 20.28 5.86 19.24
N ASP A 110 19.77 4.63 19.12
CA ASP A 110 20.42 3.40 19.56
C ASP A 110 20.25 2.28 18.51
N GLN A 111 20.90 1.13 18.74
CA GLN A 111 20.70 -0.06 17.93
C GLN A 111 19.22 -0.49 17.95
N ALA A 112 18.61 -0.63 16.77
CA ALA A 112 17.28 -1.21 16.64
C ALA A 112 17.38 -2.74 16.59
N SER A 113 16.60 -3.43 17.42
CA SER A 113 16.68 -4.89 17.59
C SER A 113 15.29 -5.49 17.74
N TYR A 114 15.12 -6.73 17.25
CA TYR A 114 13.90 -7.50 17.47
C TYR A 114 13.51 -7.53 18.97
N GLY A 115 12.23 -7.33 19.25
CA GLY A 115 11.67 -7.33 20.61
C GLY A 115 12.00 -6.08 21.44
N GLN A 116 12.75 -5.13 20.90
CA GLN A 116 13.10 -3.87 21.59
C GLN A 116 12.43 -2.68 20.92
N SER A 117 12.22 -1.59 21.65
CA SER A 117 11.67 -0.35 21.08
C SER A 117 12.75 0.39 20.28
N ALA A 118 12.45 0.81 19.05
CA ALA A 118 13.32 1.75 18.34
C ALA A 118 13.22 3.13 18.98
N ARG A 119 14.33 3.84 19.09
CA ARG A 119 14.41 5.20 19.62
C ARG A 119 15.00 6.15 18.58
N PHE A 120 14.55 7.39 18.61
CA PHE A 120 14.93 8.42 17.63
C PHE A 120 15.33 9.72 18.32
N ASP A 121 16.44 10.31 17.88
CA ASP A 121 16.95 11.56 18.47
C ASP A 121 16.16 12.78 18.01
N LEU A 122 15.88 12.84 16.71
CA LEU A 122 15.31 14.00 16.03
C LEU A 122 13.92 13.68 15.49
N GLY A 123 13.06 14.70 15.53
CA GLY A 123 11.70 14.62 15.03
C GLY A 123 10.64 14.26 16.08
N PRO A 124 9.39 14.13 15.63
CA PRO A 124 8.19 13.99 16.48
C PRO A 124 8.02 12.61 17.13
N LEU A 125 8.53 11.54 16.52
CA LEU A 125 8.49 10.19 17.11
C LEU A 125 9.70 10.01 18.02
N LYS A 126 9.49 9.70 19.30
CA LYS A 126 10.60 9.43 20.24
C LYS A 126 10.94 7.96 20.38
N HIS A 127 9.91 7.11 20.39
CA HIS A 127 10.07 5.67 20.43
C HIS A 127 8.88 4.96 19.79
N THR A 128 9.09 3.72 19.39
CA THR A 128 8.03 2.80 18.92
C THR A 128 7.64 1.81 20.03
N SER A 129 6.62 0.98 19.79
CA SER A 129 6.53 -0.31 20.47
C SER A 129 7.67 -1.25 20.02
N ALA A 130 7.80 -2.41 20.67
CA ALA A 130 8.83 -3.40 20.34
C ALA A 130 8.81 -3.78 18.84
N LEU A 131 9.97 -3.94 18.23
CA LEU A 131 10.09 -4.29 16.82
C LEU A 131 9.81 -5.78 16.59
N TYR A 132 8.95 -6.10 15.63
CA TYR A 132 8.68 -7.46 15.15
C TYR A 132 9.55 -7.85 13.96
N LYS A 133 9.68 -6.96 12.98
CA LYS A 133 10.56 -7.16 11.81
C LYS A 133 11.37 -5.92 11.55
N ILE A 134 12.64 -6.15 11.21
CA ILE A 134 13.59 -5.12 10.80
C ILE A 134 14.05 -5.50 9.41
N VAL A 135 13.82 -4.61 8.45
CA VAL A 135 14.13 -4.87 7.05
C VAL A 135 14.96 -3.74 6.50
N VAL A 136 16.02 -4.07 5.79
CA VAL A 136 16.97 -3.12 5.21
C VAL A 136 17.13 -3.41 3.72
N CYS A 137 17.50 -2.40 2.93
CA CYS A 137 17.99 -2.65 1.58
C CYS A 137 19.31 -3.44 1.66
N LYS A 138 19.58 -4.32 0.69
CA LYS A 138 20.87 -5.01 0.58
C LYS A 138 22.00 -4.02 0.31
N GLU A 139 23.21 -4.36 0.74
CA GLU A 139 24.39 -3.48 0.66
C GLU A 139 24.76 -3.08 -0.78
N ASP A 140 24.50 -3.94 -1.75
CA ASP A 140 24.81 -3.75 -3.17
C ASP A 140 23.81 -2.84 -3.91
N VAL A 141 22.70 -2.47 -3.26
CA VAL A 141 21.65 -1.65 -3.88
C VAL A 141 22.08 -0.17 -3.89
N PRO A 142 22.14 0.50 -5.06
CA PRO A 142 22.48 1.91 -5.13
C PRO A 142 21.50 2.79 -4.35
N VAL A 143 22.00 3.84 -3.70
CA VAL A 143 21.23 4.80 -2.88
C VAL A 143 19.91 5.24 -3.52
N LYS A 144 19.94 5.60 -4.80
CA LYS A 144 18.74 6.05 -5.53
C LYS A 144 17.68 4.95 -5.65
N GLU A 145 18.10 3.69 -5.79
CA GLU A 145 17.19 2.56 -5.84
C GLU A 145 16.70 2.17 -4.43
N GLN A 146 17.53 2.30 -3.40
CA GLN A 146 17.08 2.14 -2.01
C GLN A 146 15.94 3.11 -1.69
N GLU A 147 16.14 4.39 -2.01
CA GLU A 147 15.13 5.44 -1.81
C GLU A 147 13.82 5.12 -2.53
N LYS A 148 13.91 4.56 -3.74
CA LYS A 148 12.76 4.15 -4.54
C LYS A 148 12.05 2.92 -3.95
N ARG A 149 12.79 1.91 -3.48
CA ARG A 149 12.25 0.71 -2.83
C ARG A 149 11.53 1.08 -1.53
N VAL A 150 12.17 1.85 -0.66
CA VAL A 150 11.56 2.30 0.61
C VAL A 150 10.29 3.10 0.32
N LYS A 151 10.34 4.11 -0.56
CA LYS A 151 9.15 4.90 -0.90
C LYS A 151 8.01 4.07 -1.48
N GLU A 152 8.33 3.08 -2.32
CA GLU A 152 7.34 2.18 -2.88
C GLU A 152 6.69 1.31 -1.80
N ALA A 153 7.50 0.71 -0.92
CA ALA A 153 7.03 -0.06 0.22
C ALA A 153 6.13 0.79 1.13
N THR A 154 6.57 1.99 1.50
CA THR A 154 5.82 2.92 2.35
C THR A 154 4.46 3.25 1.73
N VAL A 155 4.41 3.61 0.45
CA VAL A 155 3.14 3.93 -0.23
C VAL A 155 2.18 2.73 -0.20
N PHE A 156 2.67 1.54 -0.56
CA PHE A 156 1.83 0.35 -0.61
C PHE A 156 1.34 -0.02 0.79
N LEU A 157 2.26 -0.23 1.73
CA LEU A 157 1.97 -0.73 3.07
C LEU A 157 1.15 0.27 3.90
N THR A 158 1.47 1.56 3.88
CA THR A 158 0.69 2.57 4.60
C THR A 158 -0.77 2.54 4.11
N ASN A 159 -1.01 2.51 2.79
CA ASN A 159 -2.37 2.47 2.26
C ASN A 159 -3.10 1.17 2.59
N SER A 160 -2.44 0.01 2.46
CA SER A 160 -3.04 -1.27 2.81
C SER A 160 -3.33 -1.39 4.31
N PHE A 161 -2.48 -0.85 5.17
CA PHE A 161 -2.69 -0.87 6.62
C PHE A 161 -3.85 0.04 7.02
N ILE A 162 -4.01 1.19 6.35
CA ILE A 162 -5.17 2.07 6.54
C ILE A 162 -6.46 1.34 6.19
N HIS A 163 -6.49 0.60 5.08
CA HIS A 163 -7.65 -0.20 4.70
C HIS A 163 -8.00 -1.22 5.79
N LEU A 164 -7.02 -2.03 6.21
CA LEU A 164 -7.20 -3.04 7.26
C LEU A 164 -7.63 -2.44 8.61
N ASN A 165 -7.30 -1.18 8.89
CA ASN A 165 -7.75 -0.49 10.10
C ASN A 165 -9.18 0.04 9.98
N ARG A 166 -9.64 0.40 8.78
CA ARG A 166 -11.04 0.78 8.55
C ARG A 166 -11.96 -0.42 8.70
N ASP A 167 -11.57 -1.57 8.18
CA ASP A 167 -12.31 -2.84 8.33
C ASP A 167 -12.52 -3.24 9.79
N LEU A 168 -11.59 -2.85 10.68
CA LEU A 168 -11.70 -3.10 12.12
C LEU A 168 -12.75 -2.24 12.82
N THR A 169 -13.09 -1.07 12.26
CA THR A 169 -13.75 0.01 13.00
C THR A 169 -15.06 0.48 12.37
N LEU A 170 -15.39 0.03 11.16
CA LEU A 170 -16.65 0.32 10.47
C LEU A 170 -17.47 -0.96 10.24
N PRO A 171 -18.81 -0.90 10.29
CA PRO A 171 -19.66 -2.05 9.99
C PRO A 171 -19.49 -2.47 8.52
N LEU A 172 -19.36 -3.78 8.31
CA LEU A 172 -19.34 -4.43 6.99
C LEU A 172 -20.49 -3.86 6.14
N GLY A 173 -20.14 -3.19 5.03
CA GLY A 173 -21.10 -2.61 4.09
C GLY A 173 -20.98 -1.11 3.83
N SER A 174 -20.07 -0.38 4.49
CA SER A 174 -19.87 1.06 4.25
C SER A 174 -18.54 1.38 3.54
N GLN A 175 -18.56 1.25 2.20
CA GLN A 175 -17.70 1.94 1.23
C GLN A 175 -16.19 1.58 1.15
N ASP A 176 -15.89 0.39 0.62
CA ASP A 176 -14.55 0.09 0.05
C ASP A 176 -14.31 0.73 -1.33
N ALA A 177 -15.36 1.24 -1.99
CA ALA A 177 -15.29 1.62 -3.40
C ALA A 177 -14.52 2.93 -3.70
N ASP A 178 -14.20 3.76 -2.69
CA ASP A 178 -13.79 5.15 -2.94
C ASP A 178 -12.39 5.56 -2.45
N GLN A 179 -11.59 4.68 -1.83
CA GLN A 179 -10.29 5.10 -1.27
C GLN A 179 -9.28 5.55 -2.35
N PHE A 180 -9.30 4.93 -3.54
CA PHE A 180 -8.38 5.24 -4.63
C PHE A 180 -9.01 6.13 -5.72
N ASN A 181 -10.03 6.92 -5.36
CA ASN A 181 -10.60 7.90 -6.28
C ASN A 181 -9.68 9.13 -6.45
N LYS A 182 -9.95 9.92 -7.49
CA LYS A 182 -9.15 11.12 -7.84
C LYS A 182 -8.99 12.08 -6.68
N GLN A 183 -10.04 12.32 -5.89
CA GLN A 183 -10.02 13.27 -4.77
C GLN A 183 -9.07 12.80 -3.66
N ASN A 184 -9.12 11.51 -3.31
CA ASN A 184 -8.26 10.91 -2.30
C ASN A 184 -6.79 10.84 -2.76
N ILE A 185 -6.54 10.54 -4.04
CA ILE A 185 -5.19 10.60 -4.62
C ILE A 185 -4.62 12.02 -4.53
N ILE A 186 -5.40 13.05 -4.88
CA ILE A 186 -5.00 14.46 -4.77
C ILE A 186 -4.66 14.82 -3.32
N ALA A 187 -5.52 14.45 -2.37
CA ALA A 187 -5.29 14.73 -0.95
C ALA A 187 -3.99 14.05 -0.45
N TYR A 188 -3.75 12.80 -0.85
CA TYR A 188 -2.52 12.07 -0.53
C TYR A 188 -1.27 12.79 -1.10
N LEU A 189 -1.30 13.14 -2.38
CA LEU A 189 -0.18 13.81 -3.05
C LEU A 189 0.10 15.21 -2.48
N ALA A 190 -0.94 15.97 -2.14
CA ALA A 190 -0.82 17.27 -1.50
C ALA A 190 -0.08 17.19 -0.16
N ARG A 191 -0.55 16.29 0.73
CA ARG A 191 0.10 16.04 2.02
C ARG A 191 1.54 15.54 1.87
N LYS A 192 1.79 14.66 0.89
CA LYS A 192 3.12 14.07 0.66
C LYS A 192 4.15 15.07 0.18
N ASN A 193 3.75 16.03 -0.66
CA ASN A 193 4.67 16.97 -1.29
C ASN A 193 4.60 18.37 -0.67
N ALA A 194 3.91 18.53 0.46
CA ALA A 194 3.66 19.83 1.10
C ALA A 194 3.08 20.88 0.12
N LEU A 195 2.16 20.44 -0.74
CA LEU A 195 1.46 21.29 -1.72
C LEU A 195 -0.02 21.46 -1.34
N THR A 196 -0.68 22.47 -1.89
CA THR A 196 -2.13 22.61 -1.78
C THR A 196 -2.84 21.57 -2.66
N GLN A 197 -4.02 21.09 -2.22
CA GLN A 197 -4.82 20.17 -3.03
C GLN A 197 -5.24 20.78 -4.36
N GLU A 198 -5.44 22.10 -4.40
CA GLU A 198 -5.72 22.83 -5.63
C GLU A 198 -4.59 22.69 -6.63
N LYS A 199 -3.34 22.94 -6.22
CA LYS A 199 -2.20 22.85 -7.13
C LYS A 199 -1.96 21.42 -7.62
N VAL A 200 -2.13 20.45 -6.74
CA VAL A 200 -2.02 19.03 -7.10
C VAL A 200 -3.12 18.62 -8.08
N ARG A 201 -4.35 19.12 -7.92
CA ARG A 201 -5.47 18.86 -8.83
C ARG A 201 -5.15 19.38 -10.23
N GLU A 202 -4.71 20.63 -10.33
CA GLU A 202 -4.31 21.26 -11.59
C GLU A 202 -3.26 20.41 -12.32
N VAL A 203 -2.15 20.08 -11.65
CA VAL A 203 -1.07 19.27 -12.24
C VAL A 203 -1.54 17.86 -12.63
N THR A 204 -2.43 17.25 -11.84
CA THR A 204 -2.99 15.92 -12.15
C THR A 204 -3.88 15.98 -13.40
N ASP A 205 -4.65 17.04 -13.55
CA ASP A 205 -5.58 17.22 -14.67
C ASP A 205 -4.85 17.52 -15.97
N ASP A 206 -3.78 18.33 -15.90
CA ASP A 206 -2.86 18.56 -17.02
C ASP A 206 -2.18 17.26 -17.46
N TYR A 207 -1.72 16.45 -16.49
CA TYR A 207 -1.11 15.16 -16.78
C TYR A 207 -2.08 14.20 -17.49
N ILE A 208 -3.32 14.08 -17.00
CA ILE A 208 -4.35 13.24 -17.64
C ILE A 208 -4.65 13.74 -19.06
N SER A 209 -4.80 15.05 -19.23
CA SER A 209 -5.07 15.68 -20.54
C SER A 209 -3.95 15.41 -21.54
N MET A 210 -2.69 15.46 -21.10
CA MET A 210 -1.54 15.11 -21.94
C MET A 210 -1.50 13.63 -22.31
N VAL A 211 -1.86 12.74 -21.39
CA VAL A 211 -1.95 11.29 -21.67
C VAL A 211 -3.04 11.01 -22.70
N GLU A 212 -4.22 11.62 -22.54
CA GLU A 212 -5.32 11.51 -23.48
C GLU A 212 -4.94 12.05 -24.86
N THR A 213 -4.40 13.26 -24.92
CA THR A 213 -3.97 13.90 -26.17
C THR A 213 -2.96 13.03 -26.91
N GLY A 214 -1.93 12.55 -26.21
CA GLY A 214 -0.93 11.66 -26.81
C GLY A 214 -1.55 10.38 -27.39
N MET A 215 -2.50 9.78 -26.67
CA MET A 215 -3.21 8.58 -27.12
C MET A 215 -4.09 8.86 -28.35
N LEU A 216 -4.86 9.95 -28.35
CA LEU A 216 -5.73 10.35 -29.47
C LEU A 216 -4.94 10.69 -30.74
N MET A 217 -3.71 11.17 -30.59
CA MET A 217 -2.75 11.33 -31.70
C MET A 217 -2.21 9.99 -32.26
N GLY A 218 -2.70 8.85 -31.78
CA GLY A 218 -2.22 7.52 -32.18
C GLY A 218 -0.86 7.14 -31.59
N LYS A 219 -0.32 7.94 -30.65
CA LYS A 219 0.98 7.62 -30.01
C LYS A 219 0.79 6.59 -28.91
N ASN A 220 1.82 5.76 -28.71
CA ASN A 220 1.90 4.89 -27.54
C ASN A 220 2.39 5.71 -26.34
N VAL A 221 1.48 6.06 -25.43
CA VAL A 221 1.80 6.87 -24.24
C VAL A 221 2.25 5.97 -23.11
N SER A 222 3.53 6.07 -22.73
CA SER A 222 4.12 5.30 -21.63
C SER A 222 3.77 5.92 -20.28
N LEU A 223 3.26 5.11 -19.34
CA LEU A 223 3.06 5.47 -17.93
C LEU A 223 4.13 4.84 -17.04
N GLY A 224 5.32 4.62 -17.61
CA GLY A 224 6.45 4.01 -16.91
C GLY A 224 6.14 2.60 -16.42
N ARG A 225 6.17 2.42 -15.09
CA ARG A 225 6.02 1.10 -14.46
C ARG A 225 4.62 0.51 -14.58
N LEU A 226 3.58 1.31 -14.80
CA LEU A 226 2.22 0.77 -14.92
C LEU A 226 1.97 0.09 -16.26
N GLY A 227 2.48 0.67 -17.36
CA GLY A 227 2.18 0.19 -18.70
C GLY A 227 2.09 1.33 -19.71
N ARG A 228 1.24 1.15 -20.71
CA ARG A 228 1.01 2.16 -21.75
C ARG A 228 -0.42 2.21 -22.25
N PHE A 229 -0.86 3.42 -22.58
CA PHE A 229 -2.04 3.67 -23.38
C PHE A 229 -1.70 3.64 -24.87
N SER A 230 -2.66 3.17 -25.66
CA SER A 230 -2.57 3.06 -27.11
C SER A 230 -3.96 3.23 -27.71
N LEU A 231 -4.03 3.70 -28.95
CA LEU A 231 -5.26 3.73 -29.72
C LEU A 231 -5.19 2.63 -30.78
N SER A 232 -6.21 1.77 -30.85
CA SER A 232 -6.27 0.65 -31.79
C SER A 232 -7.49 0.78 -32.69
N LEU A 233 -7.31 0.63 -34.01
CA LEU A 233 -8.42 0.55 -34.94
C LEU A 233 -9.03 -0.85 -34.83
N LYS A 234 -10.29 -0.93 -34.40
CA LYS A 234 -11.05 -2.18 -34.42
C LYS A 234 -11.65 -2.34 -35.81
N PRO A 235 -11.49 -3.52 -36.47
CA PRO A 235 -12.10 -3.75 -37.77
C PRO A 235 -13.62 -3.80 -37.67
N SER A 236 -14.29 -3.61 -38.80
CA SER A 236 -15.72 -3.84 -38.91
C SER A 236 -16.04 -5.31 -38.63
N ARG A 237 -17.16 -5.55 -37.97
CA ARG A 237 -17.65 -6.90 -37.64
C ARG A 237 -19.10 -7.01 -38.09
N LYS A 238 -19.40 -8.06 -38.87
CA LYS A 238 -20.77 -8.37 -39.29
C LYS A 238 -21.61 -8.82 -38.10
N ALA A 239 -22.94 -8.74 -38.27
CA ALA A 239 -23.86 -9.30 -37.31
C ALA A 239 -23.59 -10.81 -37.14
N ARG A 240 -23.65 -11.30 -35.91
CA ARG A 240 -23.44 -12.71 -35.58
C ARG A 240 -24.28 -13.11 -34.39
N ILE A 241 -24.62 -14.39 -34.32
CA ILE A 241 -25.26 -14.97 -33.14
C ILE A 241 -24.18 -15.20 -32.08
N GLY A 242 -24.37 -14.61 -30.91
CA GLY A 242 -23.63 -14.90 -29.70
C GLY A 242 -24.51 -15.62 -28.70
N ARG A 243 -23.95 -16.00 -27.55
CA ARG A 243 -24.71 -16.55 -26.43
C ARG A 243 -24.55 -15.65 -25.23
N ASN A 244 -25.64 -15.42 -24.51
CA ASN A 244 -25.59 -14.74 -23.22
C ASN A 244 -24.77 -15.61 -22.25
N PRO A 245 -23.66 -15.11 -21.68
CA PRO A 245 -22.82 -15.90 -20.77
C PRO A 245 -23.54 -16.41 -19.53
N LYS A 246 -24.64 -15.76 -19.11
CA LYS A 246 -25.42 -16.14 -17.92
C LYS A 246 -26.57 -17.11 -18.20
N THR A 247 -27.28 -16.95 -19.33
CA THR A 247 -28.50 -17.72 -19.63
C THR A 247 -28.31 -18.75 -20.73
N GLY A 248 -27.23 -18.67 -21.51
CA GLY A 248 -26.97 -19.56 -22.65
C GLY A 248 -27.82 -19.27 -23.90
N GLU A 249 -28.80 -18.38 -23.79
CA GLU A 249 -29.70 -18.01 -24.88
C GLU A 249 -28.95 -17.34 -26.03
N GLU A 250 -29.39 -17.64 -27.25
CA GLU A 250 -28.84 -17.05 -28.45
C GLU A 250 -29.27 -15.59 -28.59
N ILE A 251 -28.29 -14.69 -28.62
CA ILE A 251 -28.49 -13.26 -28.80
C ILE A 251 -27.87 -12.81 -30.12
N THR A 252 -28.61 -11.99 -30.88
CA THR A 252 -28.07 -11.39 -32.09
C THR A 252 -27.18 -10.21 -31.70
N ILE A 253 -25.88 -10.33 -31.96
CA ILE A 253 -24.93 -9.22 -31.81
C ILE A 253 -24.94 -8.42 -33.10
N PRO A 254 -25.32 -7.13 -33.08
CA PRO A 254 -25.44 -6.33 -34.29
C PRO A 254 -24.10 -6.11 -34.97
N ALA A 255 -24.14 -5.79 -36.27
CA ALA A 255 -22.96 -5.37 -37.00
C ALA A 255 -22.40 -4.09 -36.40
N ARG A 256 -21.07 -3.96 -36.37
CA ARG A 256 -20.37 -2.77 -35.87
C ARG A 256 -19.31 -2.37 -36.87
N GLU A 257 -19.30 -1.10 -37.26
CA GLU A 257 -18.32 -0.54 -38.18
C GLU A 257 -16.92 -0.45 -37.55
N ALA A 258 -15.93 -0.21 -38.41
CA ALA A 258 -14.58 0.03 -37.95
C ALA A 258 -14.55 1.31 -37.09
N HIS A 259 -13.91 1.24 -35.93
CA HIS A 259 -13.85 2.37 -35.01
C HIS A 259 -12.58 2.32 -34.18
N TRP A 260 -12.14 3.49 -33.72
CA TRP A 260 -11.02 3.59 -32.79
C TRP A 260 -11.43 3.16 -31.39
N SER A 261 -10.54 2.46 -30.71
CA SER A 261 -10.74 2.00 -29.34
C SER A 261 -9.45 2.19 -28.54
N PRO A 262 -9.52 2.90 -27.39
CA PRO A 262 -8.39 3.01 -26.49
C PRO A 262 -8.11 1.65 -25.86
N GLY A 263 -6.83 1.36 -25.64
CA GLY A 263 -6.37 0.14 -24.99
C GLY A 263 -5.23 0.44 -24.02
N PHE A 264 -5.29 -0.19 -22.86
CA PHE A 264 -4.21 -0.16 -21.88
C PHE A 264 -3.50 -1.51 -21.85
N LYS A 265 -2.16 -1.50 -21.91
CA LYS A 265 -1.34 -2.70 -21.72
C LYS A 265 -0.46 -2.51 -20.50
N PHE A 266 -0.66 -3.35 -19.48
CA PHE A 266 0.18 -3.39 -18.29
C PHE A 266 1.62 -3.78 -18.62
N SER A 267 2.57 -3.20 -17.90
CA SER A 267 3.99 -3.56 -18.01
C SER A 267 4.23 -5.00 -17.50
N ALA A 268 5.35 -5.61 -17.90
CA ALA A 268 5.75 -6.92 -17.38
C ALA A 268 5.87 -6.89 -15.84
N GLY A 269 6.54 -5.85 -15.30
CA GLY A 269 6.70 -5.68 -13.85
C GLY A 269 5.37 -5.53 -13.11
N SER A 270 4.37 -4.83 -13.66
CA SER A 270 3.04 -4.75 -13.03
C SER A 270 2.33 -6.09 -13.02
N LYS A 271 2.46 -6.89 -14.08
CA LYS A 271 1.85 -8.23 -14.15
C LYS A 271 2.51 -9.21 -13.17
N GLU A 272 3.83 -9.17 -13.07
CA GLU A 272 4.59 -9.99 -12.12
C GLU A 272 4.20 -9.67 -10.68
N LYS A 273 4.11 -8.38 -10.33
CA LYS A 273 3.60 -7.93 -9.04
C LYS A 273 2.19 -8.44 -8.77
N ALA A 274 1.30 -8.30 -9.74
CA ALA A 274 -0.07 -8.80 -9.59
C ALA A 274 -0.12 -10.32 -9.39
N ALA A 275 0.73 -11.08 -10.09
CA ALA A 275 0.82 -12.53 -9.95
C ALA A 275 1.37 -12.98 -8.59
N SER A 276 2.16 -12.15 -7.92
CA SER A 276 2.66 -12.41 -6.56
C SER A 276 1.65 -12.10 -5.45
N MET A 277 0.52 -11.46 -5.77
CA MET A 277 -0.50 -11.14 -4.76
C MET A 277 -1.23 -12.41 -4.31
N PRO A 278 -1.56 -12.54 -3.02
CA PRO A 278 -2.31 -13.68 -2.52
C PRO A 278 -3.67 -13.71 -3.20
N LEU A 279 -4.09 -14.90 -3.63
CA LEU A 279 -5.45 -15.11 -4.09
C LEU A 279 -6.40 -14.93 -2.89
N PRO A 280 -7.59 -14.33 -3.09
CA PRO A 280 -8.63 -14.39 -2.07
C PRO A 280 -8.92 -15.85 -1.75
N GLU A 281 -9.16 -16.15 -0.46
CA GLU A 281 -9.67 -17.46 -0.06
C GLU A 281 -10.95 -17.70 -0.87
N SER A 282 -11.08 -18.90 -1.45
CA SER A 282 -12.30 -19.26 -2.15
C SER A 282 -13.43 -19.11 -1.15
N GLU A 283 -14.34 -18.17 -1.40
CA GLU A 283 -15.69 -18.31 -0.89
C GLU A 283 -16.17 -19.62 -1.50
N ASP A 284 -16.19 -20.67 -0.68
CA ASP A 284 -16.83 -21.93 -1.01
C ASP A 284 -18.26 -21.57 -1.43
N ASN A 285 -18.49 -21.55 -2.73
CA ASN A 285 -19.82 -21.49 -3.29
C ASN A 285 -20.43 -22.87 -3.07
N ASP A 286 -21.01 -23.08 -1.90
CA ASP A 286 -22.06 -24.08 -1.68
C ASP A 286 -23.31 -23.73 -2.50
#